data_AF-A0A6P0L8A1-F1
#
_entry.id   AF-A0A6P0L8A1-F1
#
_cell.length_a   1.000
_cell.length_b   1.000
_cell.length_c   1.000
_cell.angle_alpha   90.00
_cell.angle_beta   90.00
_cell.angle_gamma   90.00
#
_symmetry.space_group_name_H-M   'P 1'
#
loop_
_entity.id
_entity.type
_entity.pdbx_description
1 polymer ?
#
loop_
_entity_poly.entity_id
_entity_poly.type
_entity_poly.pdbx_seq_one_letter_code
_entity_poly.pdbx_strand_id
1 'polypeptide(L)'
;MEIIESQRMEGYIAKSTVAKFFYYAKILRSEKYAREIFSMVMGILKECSVDYTILDKKLLYNLIELTGFELAEELVCAIANNLEAFVSLNAQNLITSGFPVLSVKQVLDRQPLEDSFLLSEPIDEPNLEPETSVLNTRQTELDQKRVKLKNWLGNDFREAEQQNWHPWHEILGTVQPSYRYALRHIKGVHRVKKICCNNRYQMALVLNVAIENNNEVDIFLQLYAISNPNDLPENTKMIVLDDSGQTFIEAQSQLDDLGIQLRFSADDGDQFSIKIDYGGNCSFTELFMV
;
A
#
# COMPACT_ATOMS: atom_id res chain seq x y z
N MET A 1 -7.98 -18.58 11.74
CA MET A 1 -9.04 -18.84 10.75
C MET A 1 -10.06 -19.82 11.31
N GLU A 2 -9.62 -20.90 11.93
CA GLU A 2 -10.48 -21.92 12.57
C GLU A 2 -11.58 -21.37 13.50
N ILE A 3 -11.30 -20.35 14.34
CA ILE A 3 -12.33 -19.73 15.20
C ILE A 3 -13.45 -19.09 14.37
N ILE A 4 -13.11 -18.47 13.24
CA ILE A 4 -14.07 -17.84 12.33
C ILE A 4 -14.86 -18.91 11.57
N GLU A 5 -14.18 -19.95 11.08
CA GLU A 5 -14.80 -21.09 10.39
C GLU A 5 -15.75 -21.87 11.29
N SER A 6 -15.42 -21.99 12.58
CA SER A 6 -16.28 -22.60 13.58
C SER A 6 -17.49 -21.74 13.98
N GLN A 7 -17.68 -20.58 13.34
CA GLN A 7 -18.74 -19.60 13.59
C GLN A 7 -18.78 -19.07 15.03
N ARG A 8 -17.68 -19.22 15.78
CA ARG A 8 -17.52 -18.63 17.12
C ARG A 8 -17.26 -17.13 17.05
N MET A 9 -16.84 -16.63 15.89
CA MET A 9 -16.70 -15.21 15.60
C MET A 9 -16.96 -14.94 14.12
N GLU A 10 -17.38 -13.73 13.78
CA GLU A 10 -17.39 -13.28 12.40
C GLU A 10 -16.11 -12.51 12.08
N GLY A 11 -15.48 -12.82 10.95
CA GLY A 11 -14.29 -12.13 10.48
C GLY A 11 -14.62 -11.18 9.35
N TYR A 12 -14.06 -9.97 9.42
CA TYR A 12 -14.14 -8.97 8.36
C TYR A 12 -12.75 -8.57 7.91
N ILE A 13 -12.62 -8.18 6.64
CA ILE A 13 -11.36 -7.67 6.06
C ILE A 13 -11.65 -6.44 5.20
N ALA A 14 -10.88 -5.37 5.36
CA ALA A 14 -11.07 -4.17 4.54
C ALA A 14 -10.70 -4.45 3.08
N LYS A 15 -11.46 -3.88 2.16
CA LYS A 15 -11.21 -4.02 0.71
C LYS A 15 -9.78 -3.65 0.30
N SER A 16 -9.21 -2.61 0.90
CA SER A 16 -7.82 -2.19 0.65
C SER A 16 -6.81 -3.26 1.11
N THR A 17 -7.07 -3.95 2.21
CA THR A 17 -6.26 -5.08 2.72
C THR A 17 -6.39 -6.31 1.80
N VAL A 18 -7.60 -6.60 1.31
CA VAL A 18 -7.85 -7.70 0.36
C VAL A 18 -7.02 -7.53 -0.91
N ALA A 19 -6.99 -6.33 -1.48
CA ALA A 19 -6.21 -6.03 -2.68
C ALA A 19 -4.71 -6.25 -2.46
N LYS A 20 -4.17 -5.78 -1.31
CA LYS A 20 -2.77 -6.00 -0.93
C LYS A 20 -2.46 -7.47 -0.74
N PHE A 21 -3.33 -8.19 -0.04
CA PHE A 21 -3.16 -9.61 0.22
C PHE A 21 -3.06 -10.41 -1.10
N PHE A 22 -4.01 -10.20 -2.01
CA PHE A 22 -4.00 -10.85 -3.33
C PHE A 22 -2.72 -10.54 -4.10
N TYR A 23 -2.31 -9.26 -4.07
CA TYR A 23 -1.10 -8.81 -4.72
C TYR A 23 0.15 -9.49 -4.16
N TYR A 24 0.36 -9.47 -2.84
CA TYR A 24 1.53 -10.09 -2.20
C TYR A 24 1.59 -11.60 -2.46
N ALA A 25 0.45 -12.28 -2.40
CA ALA A 25 0.38 -13.71 -2.73
C ALA A 25 0.76 -13.99 -4.19
N LYS A 26 0.43 -13.07 -5.11
CA LYS A 26 0.77 -13.18 -6.53
C LYS A 26 2.29 -13.05 -6.74
N ILE A 27 2.92 -12.05 -6.13
CA ILE A 27 4.36 -11.79 -6.34
C ILE A 27 5.26 -12.78 -5.62
N LEU A 28 4.90 -13.23 -4.40
CA LEU A 28 5.75 -14.12 -3.60
C LEU A 28 5.69 -15.58 -4.06
N ARG A 29 4.67 -15.94 -4.85
CA ARG A 29 4.41 -17.30 -5.29
C ARG A 29 3.99 -17.31 -6.75
N SER A 30 2.69 -17.20 -7.02
CA SER A 30 2.16 -17.15 -8.38
C SER A 30 0.74 -16.64 -8.39
N GLU A 31 0.25 -16.22 -9.55
CA GLU A 31 -1.15 -15.82 -9.71
C GLU A 31 -2.13 -16.97 -9.39
N LYS A 32 -1.78 -18.21 -9.75
CA LYS A 32 -2.60 -19.39 -9.42
C LYS A 32 -2.73 -19.54 -7.90
N TYR A 33 -1.60 -19.47 -7.19
CA TYR A 33 -1.56 -19.58 -5.74
C TYR A 33 -2.30 -18.42 -5.05
N ALA A 34 -2.15 -17.20 -5.56
CA ALA A 34 -2.89 -16.04 -5.07
C ALA A 34 -4.40 -16.21 -5.17
N ARG A 35 -4.90 -16.73 -6.29
CA ARG A 35 -6.33 -17.03 -6.49
C ARG A 35 -6.83 -18.11 -5.54
N GLU A 36 -6.03 -19.15 -5.30
CA GLU A 36 -6.37 -20.21 -4.36
C GLU A 36 -6.50 -19.69 -2.92
N ILE A 37 -5.49 -18.96 -2.41
CA ILE A 37 -5.60 -18.42 -1.05
C ILE A 37 -6.68 -17.35 -0.96
N PHE A 38 -6.82 -16.49 -1.97
CA PHE A 38 -7.88 -15.49 -1.98
C PHE A 38 -9.26 -16.14 -1.87
N SER A 39 -9.51 -17.21 -2.63
CA SER A 39 -10.76 -17.97 -2.52
C SER A 39 -10.96 -18.56 -1.12
N MET A 40 -9.88 -18.98 -0.47
CA MET A 40 -9.91 -19.53 0.88
C MET A 40 -10.22 -18.43 1.92
N VAL A 41 -9.51 -17.30 1.87
CA VAL A 41 -9.68 -16.17 2.79
C VAL A 41 -11.05 -15.54 2.64
N MET A 42 -11.50 -15.26 1.41
CA MET A 42 -12.82 -14.68 1.16
C MET A 42 -13.97 -15.66 1.36
N GLY A 43 -13.69 -16.97 1.43
CA GLY A 43 -14.65 -17.97 1.89
C GLY A 43 -14.91 -17.92 3.40
N ILE A 44 -14.03 -17.26 4.16
CA ILE A 44 -14.07 -17.21 5.63
C ILE A 44 -14.36 -15.79 6.14
N LEU A 45 -13.77 -14.77 5.50
CA LEU A 45 -13.91 -13.37 5.87
C LEU A 45 -14.93 -12.65 4.97
N LYS A 46 -15.71 -11.76 5.56
CA LYS A 46 -16.58 -10.83 4.85
C LYS A 46 -15.78 -9.60 4.43
N GLU A 47 -15.91 -9.18 3.18
CA GLU A 47 -15.34 -7.89 2.76
C GLU A 47 -16.05 -6.74 3.49
N CYS A 48 -15.27 -5.84 4.06
CA CYS A 48 -15.72 -4.59 4.64
C CYS A 48 -15.38 -3.48 3.63
N SER A 49 -16.41 -2.88 3.05
CA SER A 49 -16.27 -1.68 2.23
C SER A 49 -16.57 -0.43 3.08
N VAL A 50 -15.83 0.64 2.83
CA VAL A 50 -16.08 1.95 3.43
C VAL A 50 -17.00 2.72 2.48
N ASP A 51 -18.19 3.07 2.95
CA ASP A 51 -19.02 4.07 2.28
C ASP A 51 -18.56 5.47 2.69
N TYR A 52 -17.73 6.08 1.85
CA TYR A 52 -17.19 7.41 2.07
C TYR A 52 -18.25 8.52 2.02
N THR A 53 -19.47 8.23 1.56
CA THR A 53 -20.58 9.19 1.55
C THR A 53 -21.24 9.35 2.92
N ILE A 54 -21.18 8.31 3.76
CA ILE A 54 -21.75 8.26 5.12
C ILE A 54 -20.66 8.57 6.16
N LEU A 55 -19.40 8.54 5.75
CA LEU A 55 -18.26 8.72 6.65
C LEU A 55 -18.19 10.14 7.21
N ASP A 56 -18.15 10.27 8.54
CA ASP A 56 -17.72 11.51 9.18
C ASP A 56 -16.25 11.76 8.84
N LYS A 57 -16.03 12.61 7.83
CA LYS A 57 -14.69 12.97 7.35
C LYS A 57 -13.81 13.52 8.47
N LYS A 58 -14.41 14.14 9.49
CA LYS A 58 -13.68 14.61 10.68
C LYS A 58 -13.12 13.45 11.49
N LEU A 59 -13.91 12.39 11.67
CA LEU A 59 -13.45 11.16 12.31
C LEU A 59 -12.28 10.55 11.52
N LEU A 60 -12.41 10.43 10.19
CA LEU A 60 -11.33 9.88 9.36
C LEU A 60 -10.05 10.71 9.45
N TYR A 61 -10.11 12.04 9.36
CA TYR A 61 -8.90 12.87 9.47
C TYR A 61 -8.24 12.78 10.84
N ASN A 62 -9.03 12.70 11.91
CA ASN A 62 -8.50 12.47 13.25
C ASN A 62 -7.81 11.09 13.35
N LEU A 63 -8.39 10.06 12.73
CA LEU A 63 -7.79 8.73 12.69
C LEU A 63 -6.51 8.72 11.86
N ILE A 64 -6.47 9.38 10.70
CA ILE A 64 -5.25 9.52 9.88
C ILE A 64 -4.13 10.18 10.68
N GLU A 65 -4.44 11.20 11.47
CA GLU A 65 -3.46 11.87 12.35
C GLU A 65 -2.91 10.94 13.44
N LEU A 66 -3.73 10.01 13.94
CA LEU A 66 -3.38 9.12 15.05
C LEU A 66 -2.74 7.80 14.60
N THR A 67 -3.12 7.27 13.45
CA THR A 67 -2.79 5.90 13.02
C THR A 67 -2.09 5.82 11.67
N GLY A 68 -2.04 6.92 10.92
CA GLY A 68 -1.66 6.90 9.51
C GLY A 68 -2.78 6.40 8.60
N PHE A 69 -2.58 6.55 7.30
CA PHE A 69 -3.63 6.40 6.28
C PHE A 69 -4.18 4.96 6.18
N GLU A 70 -3.29 3.98 6.05
CA GLU A 70 -3.65 2.56 5.90
C GLU A 70 -4.51 2.04 7.05
N LEU A 71 -4.12 2.36 8.29
CA LEU A 71 -4.87 1.92 9.46
C LEU A 71 -6.14 2.74 9.70
N ALA A 72 -6.17 3.99 9.26
CA ALA A 72 -7.36 4.83 9.39
C ALA A 72 -8.52 4.30 8.53
N GLU A 73 -8.25 3.86 7.29
CA GLU A 73 -9.26 3.27 6.42
C GLU A 73 -9.82 1.96 7.02
N GLU A 74 -8.95 1.08 7.50
CA GLU A 74 -9.35 -0.20 8.10
C GLU A 74 -10.18 0.00 9.38
N LEU A 75 -9.77 0.95 10.23
CA LEU A 75 -10.47 1.26 11.48
C LEU A 75 -11.81 1.96 11.24
N VAL A 76 -11.87 2.86 10.25
CA VAL A 76 -13.13 3.43 9.79
C VAL A 76 -14.09 2.34 9.34
N CYS A 77 -13.60 1.36 8.59
CA CYS A 77 -14.43 0.25 8.14
C CYS A 77 -15.02 -0.53 9.32
N ALA A 78 -14.18 -0.81 10.34
CA ALA A 78 -14.62 -1.49 11.54
C ALA A 78 -15.67 -0.69 12.33
N ILE A 79 -15.50 0.62 12.47
CA ILE A 79 -16.45 1.50 13.17
C ILE A 79 -17.77 1.60 12.40
N ALA A 80 -17.73 1.84 11.10
CA ALA A 80 -18.91 2.00 10.26
C ALA A 80 -19.79 0.75 10.23
N ASN A 81 -19.17 -0.43 10.34
CA ASN A 81 -19.86 -1.72 10.40
C ASN A 81 -20.17 -2.18 11.83
N ASN A 82 -19.97 -1.33 12.85
CA ASN A 82 -20.20 -1.63 14.26
C ASN A 82 -19.50 -2.91 14.74
N LEU A 83 -18.28 -3.16 14.26
CA LEU A 83 -17.50 -4.33 14.67
C LEU A 83 -17.04 -4.17 16.13
N GLU A 84 -16.81 -5.29 16.82
CA GLU A 84 -16.47 -5.29 18.25
C GLU A 84 -15.00 -4.96 18.51
N ALA A 85 -14.12 -5.27 17.56
CA ALA A 85 -12.69 -5.03 17.68
C ALA A 85 -12.00 -5.01 16.31
N PHE A 86 -10.88 -4.32 16.24
CA PHE A 86 -9.95 -4.34 15.13
C PHE A 86 -8.75 -5.22 15.49
N VAL A 87 -8.36 -6.15 14.62
CA VAL A 87 -7.25 -7.07 14.89
C VAL A 87 -6.03 -6.64 14.09
N SER A 88 -4.91 -6.36 14.78
CA SER A 88 -3.67 -5.92 14.15
C SER A 88 -2.44 -6.54 14.81
N LEU A 89 -1.43 -6.85 14.01
CA LEU A 89 -0.11 -7.27 14.50
C LEU A 89 0.60 -6.15 15.29
N ASN A 90 0.25 -4.88 15.02
CA ASN A 90 0.84 -3.70 15.66
C ASN A 90 -0.11 -3.01 16.66
N ALA A 91 -0.96 -3.79 17.34
CA ALA A 91 -1.98 -3.30 18.27
C ALA A 91 -1.45 -2.36 19.38
N GLN A 92 -0.20 -2.54 19.82
CA GLN A 92 0.40 -1.74 20.89
C GLN A 92 0.55 -0.25 20.53
N ASN A 93 0.60 0.10 19.24
CA ASN A 93 0.73 1.48 18.77
C ASN A 93 -0.62 2.20 18.57
N LEU A 94 -1.75 1.55 18.85
CA LEU A 94 -3.08 1.98 18.39
C LEU A 94 -4.11 2.22 19.50
N ILE A 95 -3.68 2.36 20.76
CA ILE A 95 -4.54 2.44 21.96
C ILE A 95 -5.36 3.75 22.03
N THR A 96 -5.31 4.62 21.03
CA THR A 96 -5.74 6.03 21.12
C THR A 96 -7.14 6.33 20.55
N SER A 97 -7.84 5.40 19.91
CA SER A 97 -9.10 5.69 19.19
C SER A 97 -10.39 5.40 19.98
N GLY A 98 -10.31 4.84 21.20
CA GLY A 98 -11.49 4.40 21.95
C GLY A 98 -12.19 3.15 21.37
N PHE A 99 -11.79 2.71 20.18
CA PHE A 99 -12.22 1.46 19.57
C PHE A 99 -11.27 0.32 19.98
N PRO A 100 -11.76 -0.87 20.37
CA PRO A 100 -10.90 -1.95 20.82
C PRO A 100 -9.96 -2.44 19.71
N VAL A 101 -8.65 -2.34 19.93
CA VAL A 101 -7.62 -2.93 19.06
C VAL A 101 -6.97 -4.11 19.76
N LEU A 102 -6.99 -5.28 19.11
CA LEU A 102 -6.50 -6.54 19.66
C LEU A 102 -5.36 -7.10 18.80
N SER A 103 -4.38 -7.71 19.45
CA SER A 103 -3.47 -8.63 18.79
C SER A 103 -4.16 -9.98 18.55
N VAL A 104 -3.63 -10.76 17.60
CA VAL A 104 -4.10 -12.14 17.35
C VAL A 104 -4.06 -12.96 18.64
N LYS A 105 -3.00 -12.82 19.44
CA LYS A 105 -2.89 -13.50 20.74
C LYS A 105 -4.05 -13.17 21.68
N GLN A 106 -4.41 -11.90 21.80
CA GLN A 106 -5.54 -11.48 22.64
C GLN A 106 -6.89 -11.99 22.14
N VAL A 107 -7.05 -12.22 20.83
CA VAL A 107 -8.24 -12.87 20.28
C VAL A 107 -8.27 -14.34 20.68
N LEU A 108 -7.15 -15.07 20.53
CA LEU A 108 -7.04 -16.47 20.91
C LEU A 108 -7.23 -16.69 22.41
N ASP A 109 -6.71 -15.80 23.26
CA ASP A 109 -6.88 -15.87 24.72
C ASP A 109 -8.35 -15.69 25.15
N ARG A 110 -9.17 -14.97 24.37
CA ARG A 110 -10.60 -14.76 24.62
C ARG A 110 -11.47 -15.92 24.15
N GLN A 111 -10.99 -16.70 23.19
CA GLN A 111 -11.69 -17.80 22.55
C GLN A 111 -10.70 -18.95 22.32
N PRO A 112 -10.27 -19.66 23.38
CA PRO A 112 -9.31 -20.73 23.23
C PRO A 112 -9.86 -21.80 22.28
N LEU A 113 -9.04 -22.17 21.29
CA LEU A 113 -9.28 -23.37 20.49
C LEU A 113 -9.09 -24.56 21.45
N GLU A 114 -10.13 -25.37 21.65
CA GLU A 114 -9.93 -26.67 22.29
C GLU A 114 -9.08 -27.52 21.33
N ASP A 115 -8.05 -28.17 21.88
CA ASP A 115 -6.99 -28.87 21.14
C ASP A 115 -7.53 -29.76 20.02
N SER A 116 -7.45 -29.28 18.78
CA SER A 116 -7.58 -30.09 17.57
C SER A 116 -6.22 -30.22 16.92
N PHE A 117 -5.29 -30.88 17.63
CA PHE A 117 -4.05 -31.37 17.03
C PHE A 117 -4.33 -32.72 16.35
N LEU A 118 -4.33 -32.76 15.02
CA LEU A 118 -3.84 -33.92 14.28
C LEU A 118 -3.00 -33.45 13.09
N LEU A 119 -1.74 -33.90 13.15
CA LEU A 119 -0.65 -33.72 12.20
C LEU A 119 -0.97 -34.33 10.83
N SER A 120 -0.45 -33.71 9.77
CA SER A 120 0.07 -34.44 8.61
C SER A 120 1.24 -33.71 7.96
N GLU A 121 2.06 -34.49 7.29
CA GLU A 121 3.52 -34.48 7.05
C GLU A 121 4.10 -33.40 6.11
N PRO A 122 5.45 -33.23 6.07
CA PRO A 122 6.13 -32.24 5.24
C PRO A 122 6.07 -32.61 3.75
N ILE A 123 5.87 -31.61 2.89
CA ILE A 123 5.91 -31.77 1.43
C ILE A 123 7.22 -31.17 0.91
N ASP A 124 7.94 -32.01 0.16
CA ASP A 124 9.23 -31.75 -0.49
C ASP A 124 9.23 -30.53 -1.44
N GLU A 125 10.33 -29.78 -1.42
CA GLU A 125 10.71 -28.80 -2.43
C GLU A 125 10.96 -29.47 -3.79
N PRO A 126 10.42 -28.93 -4.90
CA PRO A 126 11.04 -29.07 -6.20
C PRO A 126 11.71 -27.76 -6.63
N ASN A 127 13.00 -27.92 -6.88
CA ASN A 127 13.93 -27.03 -7.55
C ASN A 127 13.50 -26.79 -9.01
N LEU A 128 13.51 -25.56 -9.53
CA LEU A 128 13.45 -25.27 -10.97
C LEU A 128 14.08 -23.89 -11.29
N GLU A 129 15.20 -23.94 -12.01
CA GLU A 129 15.90 -22.84 -12.67
C GLU A 129 15.27 -22.48 -14.04
N PRO A 130 15.69 -21.37 -14.69
CA PRO A 130 14.84 -20.59 -15.59
C PRO A 130 14.97 -20.95 -17.08
N GLU A 131 13.95 -20.62 -17.87
CA GLU A 131 14.07 -20.57 -19.34
C GLU A 131 13.77 -19.19 -19.91
N THR A 132 14.67 -18.78 -20.81
CA THR A 132 14.81 -17.51 -21.52
C THR A 132 13.93 -17.39 -22.77
N SER A 133 13.52 -16.17 -23.16
CA SER A 133 13.38 -15.82 -24.59
C SER A 133 13.47 -14.30 -24.90
N VAL A 134 14.69 -13.87 -25.20
CA VAL A 134 15.20 -12.97 -26.27
C VAL A 134 14.25 -12.07 -27.11
N LEU A 135 14.56 -10.75 -27.03
CA LEU A 135 14.53 -9.62 -28.02
C LEU A 135 13.20 -9.11 -28.64
N ASN A 136 12.89 -7.83 -28.39
CA ASN A 136 13.48 -6.75 -29.22
C ASN A 136 13.38 -5.35 -28.58
N THR A 137 14.56 -4.75 -28.44
CA THR A 137 14.83 -3.37 -28.02
C THR A 137 14.52 -2.39 -29.14
N ARG A 138 13.87 -1.27 -28.83
CA ARG A 138 14.20 0.05 -29.41
C ARG A 138 13.63 1.21 -28.59
N GLN A 139 14.58 1.91 -27.98
CA GLN A 139 14.65 3.37 -27.83
C GLN A 139 13.52 4.09 -27.08
N THR A 140 13.75 4.36 -25.80
CA THR A 140 13.77 5.76 -25.32
C THR A 140 14.70 5.95 -24.11
N GLU A 141 15.94 5.45 -24.19
CA GLU A 141 17.03 6.00 -23.37
C GLU A 141 17.66 7.15 -24.13
N LEU A 142 17.19 8.36 -23.87
CA LEU A 142 17.95 9.60 -23.94
C LEU A 142 17.14 10.64 -23.13
N ASP A 143 17.66 11.05 -21.97
CA ASP A 143 17.27 12.21 -21.15
C ASP A 143 16.34 12.08 -19.92
N GLN A 144 15.86 10.90 -19.50
CA GLN A 144 15.24 10.80 -18.17
C GLN A 144 16.27 10.48 -17.08
N LYS A 145 16.62 11.52 -16.29
CA LYS A 145 17.43 11.41 -15.08
C LYS A 145 16.72 10.48 -14.08
N ARG A 146 17.37 9.39 -13.69
CA ARG A 146 16.85 8.42 -12.73
C ARG A 146 16.99 8.95 -11.31
N VAL A 147 15.97 8.72 -10.48
CA VAL A 147 16.01 9.00 -9.05
C VAL A 147 16.75 7.87 -8.35
N LYS A 148 17.86 8.20 -7.67
CA LYS A 148 18.69 7.24 -6.93
C LYS A 148 18.26 7.15 -5.47
N LEU A 149 17.63 6.04 -5.08
CA LEU A 149 17.06 5.88 -3.74
C LEU A 149 18.14 5.61 -2.68
N LYS A 150 19.25 4.97 -3.06
CA LYS A 150 20.45 4.87 -2.23
C LYS A 150 20.91 6.20 -1.65
N ASN A 151 20.85 7.28 -2.44
CA ASN A 151 21.19 8.62 -1.95
C ASN A 151 20.21 9.06 -0.85
N TRP A 152 18.91 8.79 -1.02
CA TRP A 152 17.89 9.15 -0.04
C TRP A 152 18.10 8.39 1.26
N LEU A 153 18.38 7.08 1.19
CA LEU A 153 18.70 6.23 2.33
C LEU A 153 19.97 6.72 3.07
N GLY A 154 20.92 7.30 2.34
CA GLY A 154 22.09 7.99 2.87
C GLY A 154 21.85 9.43 3.36
N ASN A 155 20.59 9.89 3.39
CA ASN A 155 20.18 11.27 3.69
C ASN A 155 20.78 12.36 2.77
N ASP A 156 21.16 12.01 1.54
CA ASP A 156 21.56 12.95 0.50
C ASP A 156 20.41 13.22 -0.48
N PHE A 157 19.84 14.41 -0.40
CA PHE A 157 18.65 14.79 -1.16
C PHE A 157 18.91 15.85 -2.24
N ARG A 158 20.17 16.24 -2.46
CA ARG A 158 20.52 17.30 -3.41
C ARG A 158 20.06 16.99 -4.82
N GLU A 159 20.26 15.75 -5.28
CA GLU A 159 19.77 15.30 -6.59
C GLU A 159 18.24 15.17 -6.63
N ALA A 160 17.61 14.84 -5.51
CA ALA A 160 16.16 14.68 -5.39
C ALA A 160 15.46 16.05 -5.53
N GLU A 161 15.96 17.06 -4.83
CA GLU A 161 15.43 18.42 -4.85
C GLU A 161 15.55 19.05 -6.25
N GLN A 162 16.66 18.81 -6.95
CA GLN A 162 16.81 19.18 -8.37
C GLN A 162 15.79 18.49 -9.28
N GLN A 163 15.26 17.34 -8.87
CA GLN A 163 14.25 16.56 -9.58
C GLN A 163 12.83 16.82 -9.04
N ASN A 164 12.65 17.88 -8.26
CA ASN A 164 11.38 18.30 -7.64
C ASN A 164 10.79 17.30 -6.64
N TRP A 165 11.66 16.58 -5.93
CA TRP A 165 11.30 15.79 -4.76
C TRP A 165 11.52 16.60 -3.48
N HIS A 166 10.42 16.93 -2.83
CA HIS A 166 10.38 17.79 -1.66
C HIS A 166 10.10 16.99 -0.38
N PRO A 167 10.42 17.53 0.81
CA PRO A 167 9.85 17.03 2.05
C PRO A 167 8.32 17.02 1.99
N TRP A 168 7.70 15.95 2.47
CA TRP A 168 6.24 15.75 2.40
C TRP A 168 5.42 16.97 2.85
N HIS A 169 5.82 17.58 3.97
CA HIS A 169 5.08 18.66 4.62
C HIS A 169 5.01 19.95 3.79
N GLU A 170 5.92 20.15 2.83
CA GLU A 170 5.90 21.31 1.93
C GLU A 170 4.72 21.28 0.96
N ILE A 171 4.23 20.09 0.62
CA ILE A 171 3.12 19.93 -0.33
C ILE A 171 1.86 19.54 0.44
N LEU A 172 1.81 18.33 0.99
CA LEU A 172 0.57 17.79 1.56
C LEU A 172 0.21 18.40 2.91
N GLY A 173 1.19 18.90 3.66
CA GLY A 173 0.95 19.64 4.90
C GLY A 173 0.28 21.01 4.71
N THR A 174 0.23 21.52 3.46
CA THR A 174 -0.50 22.74 3.08
C THR A 174 -1.91 22.43 2.56
N VAL A 175 -2.14 21.21 2.08
CA VAL A 175 -3.40 20.75 1.49
C VAL A 175 -4.39 20.36 2.58
N GLN A 176 -3.98 19.51 3.52
CA GLN A 176 -4.80 19.08 4.66
C GLN A 176 -3.92 18.98 5.91
N PRO A 177 -4.21 19.72 7.00
CA PRO A 177 -3.34 19.73 8.19
C PRO A 177 -3.08 18.36 8.82
N SER A 178 -4.06 17.44 8.80
CA SER A 178 -3.92 16.06 9.33
C SER A 178 -2.86 15.25 8.57
N TYR A 179 -2.61 15.55 7.29
CA TYR A 179 -1.57 14.90 6.50
C TYR A 179 -0.16 15.18 7.03
N ARG A 180 0.06 16.24 7.83
CA ARG A 180 1.36 16.49 8.49
C ARG A 180 1.79 15.36 9.43
N TYR A 181 0.82 14.58 9.90
CA TYR A 181 1.04 13.51 10.87
C TYR A 181 0.94 12.12 10.24
N ALA A 182 0.35 12.00 9.05
CA ALA A 182 0.06 10.73 8.38
C ALA A 182 1.29 9.83 8.17
N LEU A 183 2.49 10.41 7.96
CA LEU A 183 3.72 9.65 7.75
C LEU A 183 4.55 9.43 9.03
N ARG A 184 4.13 9.94 10.20
CA ARG A 184 4.92 9.82 11.44
C ARG A 184 5.15 8.37 11.89
N HIS A 185 4.28 7.47 11.47
CA HIS A 185 4.33 6.05 11.81
C HIS A 185 5.09 5.21 10.77
N ILE A 186 5.47 5.80 9.64
CA ILE A 186 6.17 5.11 8.56
C ILE A 186 7.67 5.24 8.80
N LYS A 187 8.34 4.09 8.92
CA LYS A 187 9.80 4.04 9.05
C LYS A 187 10.45 4.40 7.71
N GLY A 188 11.66 4.94 7.76
CA GLY A 188 12.44 5.27 6.57
C GLY A 188 12.41 6.75 6.19
N VAL A 189 12.83 7.05 4.97
CA VAL A 189 12.87 8.39 4.40
C VAL A 189 11.75 8.55 3.39
N HIS A 190 11.15 9.74 3.35
CA HIS A 190 10.02 9.99 2.47
C HIS A 190 10.13 11.33 1.76
N ARG A 191 9.74 11.34 0.49
CA ARG A 191 9.70 12.54 -0.34
C ARG A 191 8.40 12.56 -1.14
N VAL A 192 7.98 13.77 -1.48
CA VAL A 192 6.78 14.02 -2.28
C VAL A 192 7.15 14.75 -3.55
N LYS A 193 6.48 14.39 -4.64
CA LYS A 193 6.52 15.08 -5.91
C LYS A 193 5.12 15.48 -6.32
N LYS A 194 4.95 16.75 -6.67
CA LYS A 194 3.70 17.26 -7.22
C LYS A 194 3.62 16.91 -8.70
N ILE A 195 2.52 16.30 -9.09
CA ILE A 195 2.16 15.96 -10.46
C ILE A 195 1.02 16.88 -10.88
N CYS A 196 1.23 17.66 -11.93
CA CYS A 196 0.20 18.54 -12.50
C CYS A 196 -0.36 17.90 -13.77
N CYS A 197 -1.54 17.31 -13.67
CA CYS A 197 -2.31 16.81 -14.80
C CYS A 197 -3.25 17.90 -15.25
N ASN A 198 -2.84 18.67 -16.26
CA ASN A 198 -3.47 19.92 -16.67
C ASN A 198 -3.60 20.94 -15.50
N ASN A 199 -4.08 22.16 -15.78
CA ASN A 199 -4.18 23.19 -14.74
C ASN A 199 -5.28 22.91 -13.68
N ARG A 200 -6.08 21.85 -13.83
CA ARG A 200 -7.19 21.51 -12.92
C ARG A 200 -6.87 20.39 -11.94
N TYR A 201 -6.16 19.34 -12.36
CA TYR A 201 -5.91 18.18 -11.50
C TYR A 201 -4.47 18.14 -11.04
N GLN A 202 -4.27 18.33 -9.75
CA GLN A 202 -2.96 18.25 -9.13
C GLN A 202 -2.97 17.08 -8.16
N MET A 203 -1.92 16.26 -8.24
CA MET A 203 -1.75 15.08 -7.39
C MET A 203 -0.38 15.13 -6.71
N ALA A 204 -0.26 14.48 -5.57
CA ALA A 204 0.98 14.30 -4.84
C ALA A 204 1.36 12.82 -4.90
N LEU A 205 2.46 12.51 -5.57
CA LEU A 205 3.09 11.20 -5.50
C LEU A 205 4.08 11.21 -4.35
N VAL A 206 3.92 10.26 -3.45
CA VAL A 206 4.71 10.15 -2.24
C VAL A 206 5.42 8.83 -2.29
N LEU A 207 6.72 8.88 -2.07
CA LEU A 207 7.58 7.73 -2.03
C LEU A 207 8.25 7.68 -0.66
N ASN A 208 7.97 6.60 0.07
CA ASN A 208 8.66 6.23 1.29
C ASN A 208 9.59 5.06 0.97
N VAL A 209 10.83 5.11 1.45
CA VAL A 209 11.81 4.03 1.31
C VAL A 209 12.46 3.72 2.65
N ALA A 210 12.56 2.44 2.99
CA ALA A 210 13.15 1.97 4.24
C ALA A 210 14.02 0.73 4.00
N ILE A 211 15.16 0.65 4.67
CA ILE A 211 15.99 -0.56 4.66
C ILE A 211 15.29 -1.64 5.49
N GLU A 212 14.96 -2.78 4.89
CA GLU A 212 14.42 -3.94 5.63
C GLU A 212 15.55 -4.85 6.12
N ASN A 213 16.52 -5.11 5.25
CA ASN A 213 17.74 -5.86 5.56
C ASN A 213 18.92 -5.34 4.71
N ASN A 214 20.08 -5.97 4.75
CA ASN A 214 21.31 -5.42 4.13
C ASN A 214 21.21 -5.15 2.62
N ASN A 215 20.28 -5.79 1.90
CA ASN A 215 20.16 -5.65 0.46
C ASN A 215 18.75 -5.24 -0.02
N GLU A 216 17.73 -5.45 0.81
CA GLU A 216 16.33 -5.23 0.46
C GLU A 216 15.79 -3.90 1.02
N VAL A 217 15.13 -3.15 0.14
CA VAL A 217 14.50 -1.87 0.43
C VAL A 217 12.99 -2.00 0.28
N ASP A 218 12.25 -1.69 1.34
CA ASP A 218 10.80 -1.52 1.32
C ASP A 218 10.45 -0.20 0.64
N ILE A 219 9.57 -0.27 -0.34
CA ILE A 219 9.11 0.84 -1.16
C ILE A 219 7.61 0.98 -0.97
N PHE A 220 7.19 2.12 -0.42
CA PHE A 220 5.80 2.44 -0.21
C PHE A 220 5.38 3.72 -0.93
N LEU A 221 4.48 3.55 -1.90
CA LEU A 221 3.95 4.58 -2.78
C LEU A 221 2.54 4.97 -2.37
N GLN A 222 2.29 6.27 -2.35
CA GLN A 222 0.96 6.82 -2.09
C GLN A 222 0.68 7.95 -3.08
N LEU A 223 -0.52 7.99 -3.63
CA LEU A 223 -0.97 9.03 -4.54
C LEU A 223 -2.21 9.70 -3.97
N TYR A 224 -2.16 11.01 -3.79
CA TYR A 224 -3.24 11.81 -3.24
C TYR A 224 -3.63 12.94 -4.19
N ALA A 225 -4.89 13.35 -4.17
CA ALA A 225 -5.29 14.61 -4.80
C ALA A 225 -4.87 15.82 -3.96
N ILE A 226 -4.31 16.83 -4.64
CA ILE A 226 -3.95 18.15 -4.08
C ILE A 226 -5.07 19.15 -4.38
N SER A 227 -5.56 19.15 -5.62
CA SER A 227 -6.57 20.13 -6.08
C SER A 227 -7.95 19.90 -5.47
N ASN A 228 -8.28 18.64 -5.16
CA ASN A 228 -9.46 18.25 -4.41
C ASN A 228 -9.08 17.15 -3.40
N PRO A 229 -8.65 17.51 -2.18
CA PRO A 229 -8.09 16.53 -1.22
C PRO A 229 -9.08 15.49 -0.69
N ASN A 230 -10.34 15.55 -1.13
CA ASN A 230 -11.40 14.64 -0.76
C ASN A 230 -11.71 13.58 -1.83
N ASP A 231 -11.09 13.66 -3.00
CA ASP A 231 -11.45 12.82 -4.13
C ASP A 231 -10.28 12.77 -5.13
N LEU A 232 -9.58 11.63 -5.13
CA LEU A 232 -8.64 11.29 -6.19
C LEU A 232 -9.46 10.96 -7.43
N PRO A 233 -9.27 11.67 -8.56
CA PRO A 233 -10.13 11.51 -9.72
C PRO A 233 -10.31 10.06 -10.13
N GLU A 234 -11.56 9.63 -10.33
CA GLU A 234 -11.89 8.25 -10.67
C GLU A 234 -11.10 7.76 -11.90
N ASN A 235 -10.71 6.48 -11.90
CA ASN A 235 -9.92 5.85 -12.95
C ASN A 235 -8.49 6.39 -13.08
N THR A 236 -7.96 7.05 -12.04
CA THR A 236 -6.53 7.34 -11.92
C THR A 236 -5.80 6.05 -11.61
N LYS A 237 -4.83 5.68 -12.44
CA LYS A 237 -3.99 4.50 -12.26
C LYS A 237 -2.61 4.90 -11.77
N MET A 238 -2.13 4.21 -10.75
CA MET A 238 -0.72 4.19 -10.36
C MET A 238 -0.18 2.81 -10.72
N ILE A 239 0.85 2.77 -11.56
CA ILE A 239 1.41 1.56 -12.14
C ILE A 239 2.91 1.58 -11.87
N VAL A 240 3.43 0.52 -11.27
CA VAL A 240 4.87 0.26 -11.20
C VAL A 240 5.22 -0.67 -12.34
N LEU A 241 6.23 -0.29 -13.13
CA LEU A 241 6.79 -1.09 -14.20
C LEU A 241 8.15 -1.62 -13.77
N ASP A 242 8.46 -2.86 -14.14
CA ASP A 242 9.79 -3.45 -13.97
C ASP A 242 10.83 -2.84 -14.92
N ASP A 243 12.06 -3.36 -14.87
CA ASP A 243 13.19 -2.95 -15.71
C ASP A 243 12.95 -3.18 -17.21
N SER A 244 12.10 -4.15 -17.56
CA SER A 244 11.64 -4.43 -18.91
C SER A 244 10.51 -3.52 -19.39
N GLY A 245 9.95 -2.70 -18.49
CA GLY A 245 8.80 -1.83 -18.74
C GLY A 245 7.46 -2.54 -18.70
N GLN A 246 7.40 -3.78 -18.19
CA GLN A 246 6.16 -4.52 -17.98
C GLN A 246 5.52 -4.12 -16.65
N THR A 247 4.19 -4.16 -16.60
CA THR A 247 3.45 -3.88 -15.37
C THR A 247 3.78 -4.91 -14.29
N PHE A 248 4.44 -4.43 -13.24
CA PHE A 248 4.75 -5.20 -12.04
C PHE A 248 3.59 -5.16 -11.04
N ILE A 249 3.07 -3.97 -10.73
CA ILE A 249 1.91 -3.76 -9.84
C ILE A 249 1.12 -2.54 -10.28
N GLU A 250 -0.20 -2.57 -10.11
CA GLU A 250 -1.05 -1.40 -10.34
C GLU A 250 -2.16 -1.25 -9.29
N ALA A 251 -2.57 -0.01 -9.07
CA ALA A 251 -3.80 0.34 -8.37
C ALA A 251 -4.57 1.37 -9.20
N GLN A 252 -5.89 1.31 -9.11
CA GLN A 252 -6.79 2.24 -9.79
C GLN A 252 -7.77 2.83 -8.77
N SER A 253 -7.95 4.15 -8.80
CA SER A 253 -8.92 4.84 -7.95
C SER A 253 -10.35 4.58 -8.39
N GLN A 254 -11.23 4.48 -7.40
CA GLN A 254 -12.68 4.45 -7.52
C GLN A 254 -13.27 5.80 -7.10
N LEU A 255 -14.58 5.96 -7.26
CA LEU A 255 -15.30 7.14 -6.77
C LEU A 255 -15.07 7.31 -5.25
N ASP A 256 -14.79 8.54 -4.82
CA ASP A 256 -14.56 8.93 -3.43
C ASP A 256 -13.28 8.40 -2.77
N ASP A 257 -12.39 7.71 -3.51
CA ASP A 257 -11.08 7.33 -2.98
C ASP A 257 -10.27 8.58 -2.66
N LEU A 258 -9.81 8.72 -1.41
CA LEU A 258 -8.94 9.84 -1.02
C LEU A 258 -7.54 9.74 -1.64
N GLY A 259 -7.11 8.52 -1.93
CA GLY A 259 -5.83 8.21 -2.53
C GLY A 259 -5.70 6.72 -2.82
N ILE A 260 -4.68 6.36 -3.59
CA ILE A 260 -4.30 4.97 -3.85
C ILE A 260 -2.88 4.73 -3.38
N GLN A 261 -2.58 3.47 -3.05
CA GLN A 261 -1.29 3.11 -2.46
C GLN A 261 -0.80 1.77 -2.98
N LEU A 262 0.51 1.66 -3.15
CA LEU A 262 1.21 0.44 -3.57
C LEU A 262 2.42 0.22 -2.69
N ARG A 263 2.73 -1.02 -2.35
CA ARG A 263 3.90 -1.36 -1.53
C ARG A 263 4.56 -2.63 -2.05
N PHE A 264 5.88 -2.62 -2.15
CA PHE A 264 6.69 -3.73 -2.63
C PHE A 264 8.12 -3.58 -2.10
N SER A 265 8.91 -4.65 -2.19
CA SER A 265 10.34 -4.63 -1.85
C SER A 265 11.18 -4.76 -3.12
N ALA A 266 12.40 -4.22 -3.09
CA ALA A 266 13.36 -4.29 -4.20
C ALA A 266 14.80 -4.35 -3.66
N ASP A 267 15.68 -5.00 -4.40
CA ASP A 267 17.09 -5.15 -4.04
C ASP A 267 17.94 -3.94 -4.47
N ASP A 268 19.07 -3.70 -3.79
CA ASP A 268 20.06 -2.68 -4.19
C ASP A 268 20.47 -2.88 -5.66
N GLY A 269 20.32 -1.83 -6.47
CA GLY A 269 20.59 -1.86 -7.90
C GLY A 269 19.39 -2.20 -8.80
N ASP A 270 18.26 -2.63 -8.24
CA ASP A 270 17.03 -2.84 -9.01
C ASP A 270 16.55 -1.54 -9.66
N GLN A 271 15.88 -1.71 -10.80
CA GLN A 271 15.34 -0.61 -11.58
C GLN A 271 13.84 -0.80 -11.75
N PHE A 272 13.10 0.28 -11.55
CA PHE A 272 11.66 0.30 -11.80
C PHE A 272 11.25 1.70 -12.24
N SER A 273 10.03 1.80 -12.75
CA SER A 273 9.42 3.11 -13.02
C SER A 273 8.01 3.19 -12.46
N ILE A 274 7.59 4.39 -12.09
CA ILE A 274 6.23 4.66 -11.65
C ILE A 274 5.56 5.45 -12.75
N LYS A 275 4.46 4.91 -13.27
CA LYS A 275 3.59 5.56 -14.22
C LYS A 275 2.26 5.92 -13.54
N ILE A 276 1.90 7.20 -13.58
CA ILE A 276 0.58 7.70 -13.22
C ILE A 276 -0.18 8.01 -14.50
N ASP A 277 -1.34 7.37 -14.69
CA ASP A 277 -2.21 7.60 -15.83
C ASP A 277 -3.59 8.06 -15.36
N TYR A 278 -4.08 9.17 -15.89
CA TYR A 278 -5.42 9.68 -15.60
C TYR A 278 -6.22 9.85 -16.89
N GLY A 279 -7.13 8.89 -17.13
CA GLY A 279 -8.12 8.94 -18.21
C GLY A 279 -7.54 9.13 -19.62
N GLY A 280 -6.28 8.72 -19.86
CA GLY A 280 -5.56 8.94 -21.11
C GLY A 280 -5.23 10.40 -21.43
N ASN A 281 -5.63 11.34 -20.57
CA ASN A 281 -5.42 12.78 -20.73
C ASN A 281 -4.14 13.27 -20.04
N CYS A 282 -3.59 12.46 -19.14
CA CYS A 282 -2.37 12.75 -18.42
C CYS A 282 -1.60 11.45 -18.18
N SER A 283 -0.33 11.43 -18.58
CA SER A 283 0.62 10.38 -18.22
C SER A 283 1.85 11.02 -17.63
N PHE A 284 2.23 10.59 -16.45
CA PHE A 284 3.48 10.93 -15.79
C PHE A 284 4.28 9.65 -15.58
N THR A 285 5.56 9.64 -15.93
CA THR A 285 6.44 8.50 -15.68
C THR A 285 7.73 8.98 -15.04
N GLU A 286 8.13 8.34 -13.96
CA GLU A 286 9.39 8.59 -13.25
C GLU A 286 10.19 7.30 -13.12
N LEU A 287 11.51 7.39 -13.32
CA LEU A 287 12.40 6.24 -13.24
C LEU A 287 13.19 6.26 -11.94
N PHE A 288 13.35 5.08 -11.35
CA PHE A 288 14.03 4.88 -10.10
C PHE A 288 15.13 3.83 -10.26
N MET A 289 16.16 4.00 -9.45
CA MET A 289 17.20 3.01 -9.20
C MET A 289 17.32 2.91 -7.68
N VAL A 290 17.16 1.70 -7.16
CA VAL A 290 17.29 1.42 -5.73
C VAL A 290 18.71 1.69 -5.29
#